data_AF-A0A7R9CIE4-F1
#
_entry.id   AF-A0A7R9CIE4-F1
#
_cell.length_a   1.000
_cell.length_b   1.000
_cell.length_c   1.000
_cell.angle_alpha   90.00
_cell.angle_beta   90.00
_cell.angle_gamma   90.00
#
_symmetry.space_group_name_H-M   'P 1'
#
loop_
_entity.id
_entity.type
_entity.pdbx_description
1 polymer ?
#
loop_
_entity_poly.entity_id
_entity_poly.type
_entity_poly.pdbx_seq_one_letter_code
_entity_poly.pdbx_strand_id
1 'polypeptide(L)'
;MDQSKTITPKLFVVTAVENKDELEETYRDLTLITRDGLGLVLNSLSHLILERYLRLTDVSRSQVLWLLREMMRNAVTNVETLCLNLMRHAAGGDVSQRNVVLIESLLDIYQENRDGLGLVLNSLSHLILERYLRLTDVSRSQVLWLLREMMRNAVTNVETLCLNLMRHAAGGDVSQRNVVLIESLLDIYQENSKLDEFTPSSRVNQTSSPHHHEQTRQVHPIIMSKPDEFTPSSRVNQTSSPHHHEQTRLDEFDLQPTQHYSVPVCVPRSWLDKFPVLITSVVYTYLRLIEDHSGPKLAELRQKEVTFVVALIRERFGECLTIGRDFVRLLQNVARIPEFDKLWKDILLKPKSLCPNFTGVLQLLQTRTSRRFFQSRLTPEMERKLVFLTSSVRFGFHKRYQEWFQRQYLATQESQSLRCDLIRFIVGVIHPTNELLCSEHHPTLGCDWLAHHHLHLKRGGLQRQAGLVL
;
A
#
# COMPACT_ATOMS: atom_id res chain seq x y z
N MET A 1 14.68 -46.74 -11.08
CA MET A 1 15.84 -45.90 -10.71
C MET A 1 15.60 -44.56 -11.37
N ASP A 2 14.84 -43.71 -10.68
CA ASP A 2 14.46 -42.38 -11.17
C ASP A 2 15.69 -41.49 -11.28
N GLN A 3 15.94 -40.99 -12.49
CA GLN A 3 16.83 -39.86 -12.67
C GLN A 3 16.16 -38.63 -12.07
N SER A 4 16.49 -38.34 -10.82
CA SER A 4 16.32 -37.02 -10.22
C SER A 4 17.15 -36.02 -11.03
N LYS A 5 16.61 -35.56 -12.16
CA LYS A 5 17.12 -34.39 -12.86
C LYS A 5 17.15 -33.29 -11.81
N THR A 6 18.34 -32.90 -11.41
CA THR A 6 18.56 -31.78 -10.51
C THR A 6 18.10 -30.54 -11.26
N ILE A 7 16.82 -30.18 -11.12
CA ILE A 7 16.26 -28.98 -11.73
C ILE A 7 16.99 -27.82 -11.06
N THR A 8 18.00 -27.29 -11.73
CA THR A 8 18.69 -26.11 -11.24
C THR A 8 17.69 -24.94 -11.21
N PRO A 9 17.77 -24.02 -10.23
CA PRO A 9 16.87 -22.88 -10.15
C PRO A 9 16.77 -22.06 -11.44
N LYS A 10 17.85 -22.00 -12.23
CA LYS A 10 17.84 -21.38 -13.57
C LYS A 10 17.01 -22.17 -14.58
N LEU A 11 17.10 -23.49 -14.58
CA LEU A 11 16.30 -24.35 -15.45
C LEU A 11 14.81 -24.26 -15.04
N PHE A 12 14.52 -24.24 -13.74
CA PHE A 12 13.15 -23.98 -13.25
C PHE A 12 12.62 -22.65 -13.77
N VAL A 13 13.34 -21.54 -13.59
CA VAL A 13 12.84 -20.23 -14.03
C VAL A 13 12.60 -20.19 -15.55
N VAL A 14 13.44 -20.84 -16.35
CA VAL A 14 13.25 -20.88 -17.81
C VAL A 14 12.05 -21.76 -18.18
N THR A 15 11.96 -22.98 -17.66
CA THR A 15 10.85 -23.91 -17.96
C THR A 15 9.51 -23.39 -17.43
N ALA A 16 9.49 -22.85 -16.21
CA ALA A 16 8.30 -22.31 -15.56
C ALA A 16 7.80 -21.03 -16.23
N VAL A 17 8.67 -20.22 -16.84
CA VAL A 17 8.30 -19.00 -17.58
C VAL A 17 7.96 -19.29 -19.06
N GLU A 18 8.11 -20.53 -19.52
CA GLU A 18 7.75 -20.93 -20.88
C GLU A 18 6.48 -21.80 -20.93
N ASN A 19 6.25 -22.66 -19.92
CA ASN A 19 5.11 -23.58 -19.89
C ASN A 19 4.03 -23.13 -18.89
N LYS A 20 2.89 -22.65 -19.40
CA LYS A 20 1.75 -22.20 -18.56
C LYS A 20 1.10 -23.32 -17.77
N ASP A 21 0.94 -24.49 -18.39
CA ASP A 21 0.08 -25.55 -17.87
C ASP A 21 0.69 -26.31 -16.68
N GLU A 22 2.01 -26.25 -16.51
CA GLU A 22 2.74 -26.94 -15.43
C GLU A 22 3.18 -26.00 -14.30
N LEU A 23 2.94 -24.68 -14.42
CA LEU A 23 3.53 -23.69 -13.51
C LEU A 23 3.09 -23.87 -12.06
N GLU A 24 1.80 -24.09 -11.82
CA GLU A 24 1.26 -24.20 -10.46
C GLU A 24 1.76 -25.45 -9.74
N GLU A 25 1.78 -26.58 -10.44
CA GLU A 25 2.29 -27.85 -9.92
C GLU A 25 3.78 -27.77 -9.67
N THR A 26 4.55 -27.26 -10.64
CA THR A 26 6.00 -27.13 -10.50
C THR A 26 6.37 -26.16 -9.38
N TYR A 27 5.62 -25.06 -9.19
CA TYR A 27 5.85 -24.12 -8.09
C TYR A 27 5.53 -24.76 -6.73
N ARG A 28 4.43 -25.52 -6.63
CA ARG A 28 4.10 -26.28 -5.41
C ARG A 28 5.21 -27.28 -5.08
N ASP A 29 5.65 -28.07 -6.04
CA ASP A 29 6.71 -29.05 -5.85
C ASP A 29 8.03 -28.37 -5.47
N LEU A 30 8.34 -27.24 -6.11
CA LEU A 30 9.50 -26.43 -5.77
C LEU A 30 9.47 -25.95 -4.32
N THR A 31 8.33 -25.42 -3.84
CA THR A 31 8.21 -24.96 -2.44
C THR A 31 8.44 -26.09 -1.43
N LEU A 32 8.15 -27.33 -1.78
CA LEU A 32 8.40 -28.51 -0.94
C LEU A 32 9.88 -28.94 -0.94
N ILE A 33 10.61 -28.68 -2.04
CA ILE A 33 11.98 -29.15 -2.22
C ILE A 33 13.01 -28.10 -1.78
N THR A 34 12.72 -26.81 -1.92
CA THR A 34 13.71 -25.75 -1.65
C THR A 34 14.03 -25.61 -0.16
N ARG A 35 15.34 -25.59 0.14
CA ARG A 35 15.87 -25.39 1.50
C ARG A 35 16.26 -23.94 1.79
N ASP A 36 16.36 -23.10 0.76
CA ASP A 36 16.84 -21.72 0.81
C ASP A 36 15.70 -20.68 0.77
N GLY A 37 14.45 -21.11 0.98
CA GLY A 37 13.29 -20.23 0.92
C GLY A 37 13.11 -19.55 -0.43
N LEU A 38 13.42 -20.23 -1.54
CA LEU A 38 13.34 -19.72 -2.93
C LEU A 38 14.34 -18.59 -3.27
N GLY A 39 15.37 -18.35 -2.46
CA GLY A 39 16.35 -17.28 -2.69
C GLY A 39 17.08 -17.37 -4.03
N LEU A 40 17.52 -18.56 -4.45
CA LEU A 40 18.19 -18.75 -5.75
C LEU A 40 17.27 -18.50 -6.95
N VAL A 41 15.99 -18.86 -6.80
CA VAL A 41 14.95 -18.64 -7.82
C VAL A 41 14.68 -17.14 -7.94
N LEU A 42 14.55 -16.44 -6.82
CA LEU A 42 14.37 -14.98 -6.75
C LEU A 42 15.53 -14.24 -7.42
N ASN A 43 16.77 -14.63 -7.15
CA ASN A 43 17.95 -14.03 -7.76
C ASN A 43 18.01 -14.27 -9.27
N SER A 44 17.70 -15.49 -9.71
CA SER A 44 17.66 -15.84 -11.13
C SER A 44 16.55 -15.07 -11.87
N LEU A 45 15.37 -14.96 -11.26
CA LEU A 45 14.25 -14.20 -11.79
C LEU A 45 14.55 -12.70 -11.83
N SER A 46 15.17 -12.15 -10.79
CA SER A 46 15.61 -10.74 -10.76
C SER A 46 16.56 -10.42 -11.91
N HIS A 47 17.54 -11.30 -12.16
CA HIS A 47 18.46 -11.16 -13.28
C HIS A 47 17.73 -11.27 -14.63
N LEU A 48 16.80 -12.23 -14.78
CA LEU A 48 16.00 -12.38 -15.99
C LEU A 48 15.20 -11.11 -16.31
N ILE A 49 14.55 -10.52 -15.31
CA ILE A 49 13.76 -9.31 -15.44
C ILE A 49 14.67 -8.16 -15.91
N LEU A 50 15.74 -7.87 -15.17
CA LEU A 50 16.63 -6.75 -15.49
C LEU A 50 17.26 -6.83 -16.89
N GLU A 51 17.62 -8.04 -17.34
CA GLU A 51 18.38 -8.24 -18.57
C GLU A 51 17.52 -8.54 -19.80
N ARG A 52 16.37 -9.20 -19.64
CA ARG A 52 15.63 -9.82 -20.76
C ARG A 52 14.13 -9.57 -20.75
N TYR A 53 13.54 -8.84 -19.79
CA TYR A 53 12.08 -8.65 -19.70
C TYR A 53 11.41 -8.14 -21.00
N LEU A 54 12.04 -7.19 -21.69
CA LEU A 54 11.53 -6.64 -22.95
C LEU A 54 11.51 -7.67 -24.11
N ARG A 55 12.29 -8.75 -24.00
CA ARG A 55 12.36 -9.84 -24.99
C ARG A 55 11.47 -11.04 -24.65
N LEU A 56 10.84 -11.04 -23.47
CA LEU A 56 9.94 -12.11 -23.05
C LEU A 56 8.65 -12.11 -23.88
N THR A 57 8.07 -13.30 -24.05
CA THR A 57 6.74 -13.47 -24.65
C THR A 57 5.65 -12.94 -23.72
N ASP A 58 4.46 -12.68 -24.25
CA ASP A 58 3.35 -12.18 -23.44
C ASP A 58 2.87 -13.23 -22.41
N VAL A 59 3.01 -14.53 -22.71
CA VAL A 59 2.77 -15.64 -21.76
C VAL A 59 3.79 -15.59 -20.63
N SER A 60 5.08 -15.52 -20.97
CA SER A 60 6.17 -15.44 -20.01
C SER A 60 6.03 -14.25 -19.05
N ARG A 61 5.64 -13.07 -19.53
CA ARG A 61 5.38 -11.90 -18.68
C ARG A 61 4.24 -12.13 -17.70
N SER A 62 3.16 -12.76 -18.16
CA SER A 62 2.02 -13.10 -17.31
C SER A 62 2.41 -14.08 -16.22
N GLN A 63 3.25 -15.08 -16.54
CA GLN A 63 3.77 -16.03 -15.58
C GLN A 63 4.72 -15.39 -14.56
N VAL A 64 5.55 -14.43 -14.96
CA VAL A 64 6.40 -13.66 -14.03
C VAL A 64 5.54 -12.89 -13.02
N LEU A 65 4.44 -12.28 -13.46
CA LEU A 65 3.50 -11.57 -12.57
C LEU A 65 2.74 -12.53 -11.65
N TRP A 66 2.35 -13.70 -12.15
CA TRP A 66 1.75 -14.77 -11.33
C TRP A 66 2.73 -15.27 -10.27
N LEU A 67 3.99 -15.55 -10.65
CA LEU A 67 5.04 -15.96 -9.71
C LEU A 67 5.28 -14.89 -8.64
N LEU A 68 5.32 -13.61 -9.02
CA LEU A 68 5.43 -12.52 -8.06
C LEU A 68 4.29 -12.56 -7.02
N ARG A 69 3.04 -12.70 -7.50
CA ARG A 69 1.85 -12.77 -6.65
C ARG A 69 1.93 -13.93 -5.66
N GLU A 70 2.30 -15.11 -6.13
CA GLU A 70 2.42 -16.30 -5.27
C GLU A 70 3.60 -16.21 -4.29
N MET A 71 4.72 -15.62 -4.69
CA MET A 71 5.85 -15.37 -3.78
C MET A 71 5.50 -14.36 -2.68
N MET A 72 4.69 -13.33 -3.00
CA MET A 72 4.17 -12.38 -2.01
C MET A 72 3.20 -13.07 -1.04
N ARG A 73 2.29 -13.91 -1.56
CA ARG A 73 1.33 -14.69 -0.76
C ARG A 73 2.01 -15.65 0.21
N ASN A 74 3.08 -16.31 -0.23
CA ASN A 74 3.90 -17.20 0.59
C ASN A 74 4.89 -16.44 1.50
N ALA A 75 4.87 -15.10 1.49
CA ALA A 75 5.74 -14.24 2.27
C ALA A 75 7.25 -14.58 2.11
N VAL A 76 7.65 -14.91 0.88
CA VAL A 76 9.06 -15.19 0.55
C VAL A 76 9.91 -13.96 0.85
N THR A 77 11.10 -14.18 1.41
CA THR A 77 12.00 -13.08 1.77
C THR A 77 12.55 -12.37 0.54
N ASN A 78 12.73 -11.04 0.60
CA ASN A 78 13.36 -10.22 -0.44
C ASN A 78 12.55 -10.06 -1.75
N VAL A 79 11.26 -10.40 -1.74
CA VAL A 79 10.36 -10.27 -2.92
C VAL A 79 10.15 -8.81 -3.33
N GLU A 80 10.31 -7.86 -2.41
CA GLU A 80 10.29 -6.43 -2.69
C GLU A 80 11.30 -6.04 -3.78
N THR A 81 12.42 -6.75 -3.91
CA THR A 81 13.42 -6.50 -4.95
C THR A 81 12.87 -6.83 -6.35
N LEU A 82 12.06 -7.90 -6.49
CA LEU A 82 11.38 -8.22 -7.75
C LEU A 82 10.35 -7.14 -8.10
N CYS A 83 9.56 -6.69 -7.12
CA CYS A 83 8.63 -5.57 -7.28
C CYS A 83 9.33 -4.31 -7.80
N LEU A 84 10.45 -3.92 -7.16
CA LEU A 84 11.23 -2.77 -7.56
C LEU A 84 11.77 -2.92 -9.00
N ASN A 85 12.28 -4.10 -9.36
CA ASN A 85 12.79 -4.36 -10.70
C ASN A 85 11.69 -4.33 -11.78
N LEU A 86 10.52 -4.91 -11.51
CA LEU A 86 9.38 -4.89 -12.43
C LEU A 86 8.82 -3.49 -12.62
N MET A 87 8.73 -2.68 -11.55
CA MET A 87 8.32 -1.28 -11.66
C MET A 87 9.26 -0.44 -12.53
N ARG A 88 10.53 -0.83 -12.71
CA ARG A 88 11.43 -0.16 -13.67
C ARG A 88 11.08 -0.44 -15.12
N HIS A 89 10.32 -1.50 -15.41
CA HIS A 89 9.83 -1.81 -16.75
C HIS A 89 8.50 -1.11 -17.07
N ALA A 90 7.82 -0.54 -16.06
CA ALA A 90 6.70 0.38 -16.27
C ALA A 90 7.25 1.73 -16.78
N ALA A 91 7.38 1.85 -18.10
CA ALA A 91 7.99 3.00 -18.74
C ALA A 91 7.04 4.21 -18.73
N GLY A 92 7.53 5.36 -18.27
CA GLY A 92 6.80 6.63 -18.40
C GLY A 92 6.75 7.08 -19.87
N GLY A 93 5.61 7.65 -20.27
CA GLY A 93 5.38 8.14 -21.64
C GLY A 93 5.14 7.05 -22.69
N ASP A 94 4.98 5.78 -22.28
CA ASP A 94 4.61 4.66 -23.14
C ASP A 94 3.19 4.18 -22.80
N VAL A 95 2.22 4.47 -23.66
CA VAL A 95 0.82 4.03 -23.50
C VAL A 95 0.50 2.76 -24.31
N SER A 96 1.51 1.98 -24.69
CA SER A 96 1.30 0.70 -25.36
C SER A 96 0.58 -0.30 -24.44
N GLN A 97 -0.25 -1.17 -25.04
CA GLN A 97 -1.04 -2.15 -24.30
C GLN A 97 -0.18 -3.02 -23.37
N ARG A 98 1.04 -3.37 -23.81
CA ARG A 98 1.99 -4.16 -23.01
C ARG A 98 2.41 -3.44 -21.73
N ASN A 99 2.67 -2.13 -21.81
CA ASN A 99 3.05 -1.34 -20.65
C ASN A 99 1.86 -1.12 -19.71
N VAL A 100 0.69 -0.80 -20.27
CA VAL A 100 -0.56 -0.62 -19.51
C VAL A 100 -0.93 -1.88 -18.73
N VAL A 101 -0.88 -3.06 -19.36
CA VAL A 101 -1.16 -4.34 -18.69
C VAL A 101 -0.19 -4.60 -17.53
N LEU A 102 1.10 -4.27 -17.69
CA LEU A 102 2.07 -4.40 -16.60
C LEU A 102 1.73 -3.48 -15.43
N ILE A 103 1.41 -2.21 -15.71
CA ILE A 103 1.09 -1.21 -14.69
C ILE A 103 -0.17 -1.59 -13.92
N GLU A 104 -1.23 -1.99 -14.63
CA GLU A 104 -2.48 -2.44 -14.03
C GLU A 104 -2.27 -3.72 -13.20
N SER A 105 -1.56 -4.72 -13.75
CA SER A 105 -1.31 -5.98 -13.03
C SER A 105 -0.50 -5.76 -11.75
N LEU A 106 0.49 -4.88 -11.77
CA LEU A 106 1.25 -4.52 -10.57
C LEU A 106 0.37 -3.78 -9.56
N LEU A 107 -0.53 -2.91 -10.03
CA LEU A 107 -1.43 -2.16 -9.17
C LEU A 107 -2.40 -3.11 -8.46
N ASP A 108 -2.99 -4.04 -9.20
CA ASP A 108 -3.88 -5.07 -8.66
C ASP A 108 -3.14 -5.93 -7.62
N ILE A 109 -1.89 -6.35 -7.90
CA ILE A 109 -1.07 -7.09 -6.93
C ILE A 109 -0.83 -6.27 -5.66
N TYR A 110 -0.52 -4.97 -5.76
CA TYR A 110 -0.32 -4.13 -4.59
C TYR A 110 -1.60 -3.86 -3.81
N GLN A 111 -2.75 -3.72 -4.49
CA GLN A 111 -4.06 -3.58 -3.86
C GLN A 111 -4.46 -4.86 -3.13
N GLU A 112 -4.37 -6.02 -3.77
CA GLU A 112 -4.67 -7.33 -3.16
C GLU A 112 -3.85 -7.59 -1.88
N ASN A 113 -2.57 -7.22 -1.90
CA ASN A 113 -1.67 -7.39 -0.75
C ASN A 113 -1.82 -6.30 0.32
N ARG A 114 -2.53 -5.21 0.01
CA ARG A 114 -2.99 -4.20 0.99
C ARG A 114 -4.25 -4.67 1.68
N ASP A 115 -5.17 -5.22 0.90
CA ASP A 115 -6.46 -5.75 1.32
C ASP A 115 -6.34 -7.22 1.75
N GLY A 116 -5.31 -7.58 2.55
CA GLY A 116 -5.11 -8.97 3.01
C GLY A 116 -6.34 -9.53 3.77
N LEU A 117 -7.16 -8.65 4.33
CA LEU A 117 -8.47 -8.97 4.89
C LEU A 117 -9.51 -9.37 3.83
N GLY A 118 -9.42 -8.93 2.58
CA GLY A 118 -10.30 -9.29 1.47
C GLY A 118 -10.34 -10.79 1.16
N LEU A 119 -9.20 -11.47 1.18
CA LEU A 119 -9.15 -12.94 1.01
C LEU A 119 -9.80 -13.68 2.19
N VAL A 120 -9.57 -13.19 3.41
CA VAL A 120 -10.22 -13.70 4.62
C VAL A 120 -11.72 -13.43 4.57
N LEU A 121 -12.14 -12.23 4.18
CA LEU A 121 -13.52 -11.82 3.94
C LEU A 121 -14.20 -12.73 2.90
N ASN A 122 -13.55 -13.03 1.78
CA ASN A 122 -14.10 -13.91 0.74
C ASN A 122 -14.24 -15.35 1.25
N SER A 123 -13.24 -15.86 1.96
CA SER A 123 -13.29 -17.20 2.56
C SER A 123 -14.35 -17.31 3.64
N LEU A 124 -14.48 -16.28 4.49
CA LEU A 124 -15.53 -16.17 5.51
C LEU A 124 -16.91 -16.03 4.87
N SER A 125 -17.03 -15.25 3.79
CA SER A 125 -18.28 -15.06 3.06
C SER A 125 -18.78 -16.38 2.50
N HIS A 126 -17.91 -17.17 1.88
CA HIS A 126 -18.22 -18.52 1.39
C HIS A 126 -18.54 -19.50 2.53
N LEU A 127 -17.78 -19.45 3.63
CA LEU A 127 -18.04 -20.27 4.82
C LEU A 127 -19.41 -19.98 5.42
N ILE A 128 -19.74 -18.69 5.57
CA ILE A 128 -21.01 -18.24 6.09
C ILE A 128 -22.12 -18.66 5.15
N LEU A 129 -22.03 -18.33 3.85
CA LEU A 129 -23.11 -18.59 2.91
C LEU A 129 -23.45 -20.09 2.79
N GLU A 130 -22.44 -20.96 2.68
CA GLU A 130 -22.67 -22.37 2.39
C GLU A 130 -22.70 -23.30 3.60
N ARG A 131 -21.99 -22.95 4.69
CA ARG A 131 -21.70 -23.91 5.77
C ARG A 131 -22.07 -23.43 7.16
N TYR A 132 -22.57 -22.20 7.34
CA TYR A 132 -22.83 -21.62 8.66
C TYR A 132 -23.74 -22.48 9.56
N LEU A 133 -24.82 -23.03 9.00
CA LEU A 133 -25.74 -23.89 9.74
C LEU A 133 -25.08 -25.21 10.21
N ARG A 134 -24.01 -25.66 9.54
CA ARG A 134 -23.26 -26.88 9.90
C ARG A 134 -22.09 -26.61 10.84
N LEU A 135 -21.78 -25.35 11.14
CA LEU A 135 -20.72 -25.00 12.09
C LEU A 135 -21.09 -25.37 13.52
N THR A 136 -20.08 -25.63 14.35
CA THR A 136 -20.25 -25.79 15.79
C THR A 136 -20.62 -24.47 16.44
N ASP A 137 -21.27 -24.52 17.61
CA ASP A 137 -21.70 -23.30 18.32
C ASP A 137 -20.49 -22.42 18.73
N VAL A 138 -19.32 -23.03 18.98
CA VAL A 138 -18.04 -22.30 19.20
C VAL A 138 -17.59 -21.56 17.94
N SER A 139 -17.58 -22.22 16.78
CA SER A 139 -17.17 -21.59 15.52
C SER A 139 -18.10 -20.47 15.08
N ARG A 140 -19.42 -20.60 15.31
CA ARG A 140 -20.38 -19.51 15.05
C ARG A 140 -20.12 -18.31 15.95
N SER A 141 -19.87 -18.55 17.25
CA SER A 141 -19.52 -17.50 18.21
C SER A 141 -18.22 -16.78 17.79
N GLN A 142 -17.23 -17.53 17.30
CA GLN A 142 -15.98 -16.96 16.76
C GLN A 142 -16.22 -16.12 15.50
N VAL A 143 -17.11 -16.53 14.59
CA VAL A 143 -17.46 -15.74 13.40
C VAL A 143 -18.16 -14.43 13.79
N LEU A 144 -19.09 -14.47 14.75
CA LEU A 144 -19.77 -13.27 15.25
C LEU A 144 -18.82 -12.33 16.01
N TRP A 145 -17.93 -12.89 16.83
CA TRP A 145 -16.88 -12.12 17.49
C TRP A 145 -15.94 -11.46 16.48
N LEU A 146 -15.52 -12.19 15.45
CA LEU A 146 -14.65 -11.67 14.40
C LEU A 146 -15.37 -10.56 13.61
N LEU A 147 -16.65 -10.74 13.28
CA LEU A 147 -17.47 -9.71 12.63
C LEU A 147 -17.52 -8.42 13.46
N ARG A 148 -17.75 -8.55 14.78
CA ARG A 148 -17.79 -7.43 15.71
C ARG A 148 -16.48 -6.64 15.69
N GLU A 149 -15.36 -7.35 15.74
CA GLU A 149 -14.04 -6.72 15.73
C GLU A 149 -13.72 -6.08 14.37
N MET A 150 -14.14 -6.69 13.26
CA MET A 150 -13.96 -6.13 11.92
C MET A 150 -14.79 -4.86 11.69
N MET A 151 -16.03 -4.82 12.20
CA MET A 151 -16.87 -3.61 12.20
C MET A 151 -16.24 -2.49 13.04
N ARG A 152 -15.76 -2.82 14.24
CA ARG A 152 -15.11 -1.86 15.15
C ARG A 152 -13.85 -1.23 14.55
N ASN A 153 -13.12 -2.00 13.73
CA ASN A 153 -11.92 -1.52 13.03
C ASN A 153 -12.22 -0.91 11.64
N ALA A 154 -13.49 -0.68 11.30
CA ALA A 154 -13.94 -0.09 10.03
C ALA A 154 -13.34 -0.78 8.79
N VAL A 155 -13.23 -2.11 8.82
CA VAL A 155 -12.75 -2.87 7.67
C VAL A 155 -13.75 -2.74 6.51
N THR A 156 -13.25 -2.46 5.31
CA THR A 156 -14.07 -2.33 4.10
C THR A 156 -14.70 -3.66 3.69
N ASN A 157 -15.87 -3.63 3.05
CA ASN A 157 -16.60 -4.81 2.53
C ASN A 157 -17.12 -5.81 3.59
N VAL A 158 -17.11 -5.45 4.88
CA VAL A 158 -17.71 -6.27 5.96
C VAL A 158 -19.23 -6.36 5.84
N GLU A 159 -19.88 -5.37 5.21
CA GLU A 159 -21.32 -5.35 4.94
C GLU A 159 -21.82 -6.64 4.27
N THR A 160 -21.03 -7.21 3.35
CA THR A 160 -21.35 -8.48 2.69
C THR A 160 -21.44 -9.65 3.67
N LEU A 161 -20.55 -9.70 4.67
CA LEU A 161 -20.61 -10.73 5.72
C LEU A 161 -21.84 -10.55 6.59
N CYS A 162 -22.16 -9.30 6.97
CA CYS A 162 -23.36 -9.01 7.73
C CYS A 162 -24.63 -9.44 6.97
N LEU A 163 -24.73 -9.11 5.68
CA LEU A 163 -25.84 -9.52 4.82
C LEU A 163 -25.95 -11.04 4.74
N ASN A 164 -24.82 -11.74 4.59
CA ASN A 164 -24.81 -13.20 4.54
C ASN A 164 -25.20 -13.84 5.87
N LEU A 165 -24.84 -13.26 7.02
CA LEU A 165 -25.30 -13.73 8.34
C LEU A 165 -26.76 -13.44 8.58
N MET A 166 -27.26 -12.26 8.18
CA MET A 166 -28.68 -11.92 8.27
C MET A 166 -29.55 -12.87 7.43
N ARG A 167 -29.05 -13.38 6.29
CA ARG A 167 -29.75 -14.41 5.50
C ARG A 167 -29.97 -15.73 6.25
N HIS A 168 -29.16 -16.03 7.28
CA HIS A 168 -29.33 -17.20 8.13
C HIS A 168 -30.30 -16.96 9.30
N ALA A 169 -30.74 -15.72 9.53
CA ALA A 169 -31.80 -15.42 10.47
C ALA A 169 -33.15 -15.84 9.86
N ALA A 170 -33.68 -16.98 10.32
CA ALA A 170 -34.90 -17.55 9.78
C ALA A 170 -36.13 -16.90 10.41
N GLY A 171 -37.00 -16.29 9.58
CA GLY A 171 -38.28 -15.76 10.04
C GLY A 171 -39.21 -16.89 10.49
N GLY A 172 -39.79 -16.77 11.68
CA GLY A 172 -40.68 -17.78 12.27
C GLY A 172 -39.97 -18.91 13.02
N ASP A 173 -38.63 -18.96 13.04
CA ASP A 173 -37.87 -19.88 13.88
C ASP A 173 -37.55 -19.22 15.23
N VAL A 174 -38.10 -19.78 16.32
CA VAL A 174 -37.85 -19.33 17.70
C VAL A 174 -36.81 -20.21 18.43
N SER A 175 -36.02 -20.99 17.68
CA SER A 175 -34.93 -21.77 18.26
C SER A 175 -33.91 -20.85 18.94
N GLN A 176 -33.36 -21.31 20.07
CA GLN A 176 -32.35 -20.56 20.84
C GLN A 176 -31.15 -20.15 19.97
N ARG A 177 -30.79 -20.97 18.97
CA ARG A 177 -29.73 -20.67 18.01
C ARG A 177 -30.04 -19.48 17.11
N ASN A 178 -31.28 -19.39 16.60
CA ASN A 178 -31.71 -18.29 15.75
C ASN A 178 -31.82 -16.99 16.55
N VAL A 179 -32.35 -17.07 17.79
CA VAL A 179 -32.45 -15.92 18.71
C VAL A 179 -31.06 -15.36 19.03
N VAL A 180 -30.10 -16.20 19.43
CA VAL A 180 -28.73 -15.76 19.76
C VAL A 180 -28.03 -15.08 18.57
N LEU A 181 -28.24 -15.58 17.35
CA LEU A 181 -27.72 -14.95 16.13
C LEU A 181 -28.30 -13.55 15.94
N ILE A 182 -29.61 -13.40 16.05
CA ILE A 182 -30.32 -12.13 15.87
C ILE A 182 -29.90 -11.12 16.94
N GLU A 183 -29.89 -11.53 18.21
CA GLU A 183 -29.43 -10.69 19.33
C GLU A 183 -27.99 -10.24 19.14
N SER A 184 -27.09 -11.16 18.79
CA SER A 184 -25.67 -10.83 18.56
C SER A 184 -25.49 -9.85 17.41
N LEU A 185 -26.21 -10.01 16.31
CA LEU A 185 -26.16 -9.08 15.19
C LEU A 185 -26.70 -7.70 15.60
N LEU A 186 -27.80 -7.66 16.33
CA LEU A 186 -28.40 -6.42 16.83
C LEU A 186 -27.42 -5.66 17.73
N ASP A 187 -26.77 -6.35 18.67
CA ASP A 187 -25.76 -5.79 19.56
C ASP A 187 -24.59 -5.19 18.77
N ILE A 188 -24.07 -5.94 17.78
CA ILE A 188 -22.99 -5.47 16.92
C ILE A 188 -23.39 -4.19 16.17
N TYR A 189 -24.61 -4.10 15.62
CA TYR A 189 -25.05 -2.88 14.92
C TYR A 189 -25.27 -1.69 15.85
N GLN A 190 -25.84 -1.91 17.05
CA GLN A 190 -26.06 -0.85 18.04
C GLN A 190 -24.76 -0.27 18.60
N GLU A 191 -23.72 -1.08 18.72
CA GLU A 191 -22.40 -0.60 19.16
C GLU A 191 -21.73 0.29 18.11
N ASN A 192 -21.92 -0.03 16.83
CA ASN A 192 -21.32 0.72 15.75
C ASN A 192 -22.09 2.01 15.43
N SER A 193 -23.41 2.08 15.65
CA SER A 193 -24.18 3.33 15.46
C SER A 193 -23.78 4.43 16.45
N LYS A 194 -23.33 4.06 17.66
CA LYS A 194 -22.86 4.99 18.69
C LYS A 194 -21.47 5.60 18.38
N LEU A 195 -20.70 4.99 17.49
CA LEU A 195 -19.37 5.48 17.11
C LEU A 195 -19.45 6.66 16.13
N ASP A 196 -20.49 6.73 15.30
CA ASP A 196 -20.70 7.83 14.35
C ASP A 196 -21.17 9.13 15.03
N GLU A 197 -21.82 9.04 16.20
CA GLU A 197 -22.29 10.21 16.97
C GLU A 197 -21.16 11.03 17.63
N PHE A 198 -19.92 10.52 17.68
CA PHE A 198 -18.77 11.22 18.30
C PHE A 198 -17.96 12.11 17.34
N THR A 199 -18.48 12.40 16.14
CA THR A 199 -17.98 13.50 15.31
C THR A 199 -18.77 14.78 15.60
N PRO A 200 -18.17 15.86 16.16
CA PRO A 200 -18.90 17.09 16.39
C PRO A 200 -19.05 17.84 15.06
N SER A 201 -20.07 17.49 14.28
CA SER A 201 -20.53 18.29 13.16
C SER A 201 -21.56 19.31 13.65
N SER A 202 -21.15 20.58 13.64
CA SER A 202 -22.01 21.77 13.49
C SER A 202 -23.27 21.87 14.36
N ARG A 203 -23.15 22.44 15.57
CA ARG A 203 -24.27 23.20 16.15
C ARG A 203 -24.43 24.50 15.38
N VAL A 204 -25.36 24.50 14.42
CA VAL A 204 -25.96 25.71 13.88
C VAL A 204 -26.79 26.36 14.97
N ASN A 205 -26.49 27.63 15.24
CA ASN A 205 -27.29 28.52 16.07
C ASN A 205 -28.75 28.51 15.63
N GLN A 206 -29.65 28.12 16.53
CA GLN A 206 -30.99 28.69 16.56
C GLN A 206 -31.27 29.19 17.98
N THR A 207 -31.17 30.51 18.10
CA THR A 207 -31.71 31.30 19.19
C THR A 207 -33.23 31.26 19.14
N SER A 208 -33.86 30.73 20.18
CA SER A 208 -35.19 31.15 20.60
C SER A 208 -35.33 30.93 22.12
N SER A 209 -35.57 32.03 22.83
CA SER A 209 -35.83 32.07 24.27
C SER A 209 -37.06 31.24 24.66
N PRO A 210 -37.18 30.90 25.95
CA PRO A 210 -38.22 31.59 26.70
C PRO A 210 -37.81 32.04 28.11
N HIS A 211 -38.59 33.03 28.55
CA HIS A 211 -38.60 33.76 29.80
C HIS A 211 -38.72 32.93 31.09
N HIS A 212 -38.17 33.54 32.17
CA HIS A 212 -38.60 33.54 33.58
C HIS A 212 -38.82 32.22 34.34
N HIS A 213 -37.96 31.93 35.33
CA HIS A 213 -38.23 32.25 36.75
C HIS A 213 -37.04 31.87 37.65
N GLU A 214 -36.39 32.91 38.18
CA GLU A 214 -36.04 33.13 39.59
C GLU A 214 -36.22 31.95 40.58
N GLN A 215 -35.12 31.50 41.22
CA GLN A 215 -35.00 31.53 42.69
C GLN A 215 -33.59 31.18 43.18
N THR A 216 -33.05 32.14 43.92
CA THR A 216 -31.88 32.14 44.80
C THR A 216 -31.87 31.02 45.85
N ARG A 217 -30.68 30.49 46.16
CA ARG A 217 -30.16 30.40 47.55
C ARG A 217 -28.65 30.15 47.59
N GLN A 218 -27.95 31.09 48.22
CA GLN A 218 -26.59 30.99 48.74
C GLN A 218 -26.51 29.93 49.85
N VAL A 219 -25.33 29.34 50.09
CA VAL A 219 -24.54 29.46 51.34
C VAL A 219 -23.14 28.84 51.11
N HIS A 220 -22.11 29.59 51.51
CA HIS A 220 -20.66 29.33 51.50
C HIS A 220 -20.21 28.64 52.83
N PRO A 221 -18.91 28.51 53.15
CA PRO A 221 -17.97 27.40 52.91
C PRO A 221 -17.43 26.81 54.24
N ILE A 222 -16.32 26.04 54.26
CA ILE A 222 -15.13 26.20 55.15
C ILE A 222 -14.30 24.89 55.36
N ILE A 223 -13.04 24.98 54.89
CA ILE A 223 -11.73 24.63 55.50
C ILE A 223 -11.26 23.17 55.67
N MET A 224 -10.19 22.90 54.89
CA MET A 224 -8.90 22.23 55.15
C MET A 224 -8.70 21.35 56.40
N SER A 225 -8.06 20.19 56.21
CA SER A 225 -6.71 19.86 56.74
C SER A 225 -6.24 18.47 56.26
N LYS A 226 -4.98 18.41 55.82
CA LYS A 226 -4.09 17.25 55.57
C LYS A 226 -3.11 17.13 56.78
N PRO A 227 -2.08 16.24 56.84
CA PRO A 227 -1.75 14.98 56.14
C PRO A 227 -1.19 13.89 57.12
N ASP A 228 -0.45 12.90 56.56
CA ASP A 228 0.60 12.02 57.11
C ASP A 228 0.20 10.53 57.26
N GLU A 229 0.63 9.61 56.37
CA GLU A 229 1.96 8.97 56.15
C GLU A 229 2.18 7.67 56.96
N PHE A 230 3.00 6.77 56.37
CA PHE A 230 3.55 5.49 56.85
C PHE A 230 2.81 4.15 56.54
N THR A 231 3.38 3.44 55.56
CA THR A 231 3.55 1.97 55.50
C THR A 231 4.82 1.60 56.33
N PRO A 232 5.17 0.32 56.69
CA PRO A 232 5.09 -0.87 55.84
C PRO A 232 4.97 -2.30 56.46
N SER A 233 4.63 -3.25 55.58
CA SER A 233 5.16 -4.61 55.40
C SER A 233 5.10 -5.70 56.49
N SER A 234 4.61 -6.88 56.04
CA SER A 234 5.26 -8.21 56.05
C SER A 234 4.60 -9.37 56.82
N ARG A 235 4.32 -10.45 56.04
CA ARG A 235 4.59 -11.89 56.27
C ARG A 235 3.91 -12.58 57.49
N VAL A 236 3.52 -13.87 57.54
CA VAL A 236 3.63 -15.11 56.74
C VAL A 236 2.92 -16.24 57.55
N ASN A 237 2.38 -17.28 56.88
CA ASN A 237 2.08 -18.66 57.36
C ASN A 237 0.96 -18.86 58.43
N GLN A 238 0.25 -19.99 58.60
CA GLN A 238 0.09 -21.30 57.92
C GLN A 238 -1.08 -22.04 58.65
N THR A 239 -1.78 -22.93 57.91
CA THR A 239 -2.36 -24.24 58.34
C THR A 239 -3.35 -24.36 59.52
N SER A 240 -4.55 -24.90 59.27
CA SER A 240 -5.03 -26.24 59.75
C SER A 240 -6.57 -26.41 59.69
N SER A 241 -7.04 -27.51 59.09
CA SER A 241 -8.43 -28.04 59.13
C SER A 241 -8.66 -28.87 60.43
N PRO A 242 -9.76 -29.65 60.63
CA PRO A 242 -11.13 -29.71 60.03
C PRO A 242 -12.25 -29.76 61.11
N HIS A 243 -13.55 -29.72 60.74
CA HIS A 243 -14.59 -30.59 61.35
C HIS A 243 -15.96 -30.51 60.62
N HIS A 244 -16.57 -31.69 60.55
CA HIS A 244 -17.88 -32.12 60.06
C HIS A 244 -19.07 -31.13 60.10
N HIS A 245 -19.86 -31.08 59.02
CA HIS A 245 -21.14 -31.80 58.99
C HIS A 245 -21.77 -31.84 57.59
N GLU A 246 -22.27 -33.04 57.32
CA GLU A 246 -23.10 -33.54 56.23
C GLU A 246 -24.41 -32.74 56.09
N GLN A 247 -24.78 -32.28 54.88
CA GLN A 247 -26.16 -32.37 54.39
C GLN A 247 -26.31 -31.97 52.92
N THR A 248 -27.00 -32.85 52.22
CA THR A 248 -27.37 -32.90 50.82
C THR A 248 -28.26 -31.72 50.39
N ARG A 249 -27.90 -31.00 49.33
CA ARG A 249 -28.85 -30.31 48.45
C ARG A 249 -28.26 -30.17 47.05
N LEU A 250 -29.00 -30.68 46.07
CA LEU A 250 -28.90 -30.32 44.66
C LEU A 250 -29.04 -28.80 44.57
N ASP A 251 -28.17 -28.10 43.85
CA ASP A 251 -28.47 -26.90 43.05
C ASP A 251 -27.19 -26.38 42.36
N GLU A 252 -27.37 -25.99 41.08
CA GLU A 252 -26.58 -25.09 40.23
C GLU A 252 -25.05 -25.30 40.10
N PHE A 253 -24.65 -25.85 38.94
CA PHE A 253 -23.32 -25.62 38.37
C PHE A 253 -23.19 -24.14 37.98
N ASP A 254 -22.62 -23.34 38.88
CA ASP A 254 -22.10 -22.00 38.59
C ASP A 254 -20.98 -22.11 37.54
N LEU A 255 -21.33 -21.89 36.27
CA LEU A 255 -20.38 -21.53 35.23
C LEU A 255 -19.87 -20.12 35.53
N GLN A 256 -18.73 -20.03 36.21
CA GLN A 256 -17.97 -18.80 36.35
C GLN A 256 -17.76 -18.16 34.96
N PRO A 257 -17.94 -16.83 34.79
CA PRO A 257 -17.70 -16.18 33.53
C PRO A 257 -16.21 -16.28 33.23
N THR A 258 -15.88 -17.01 32.16
CA THR A 258 -14.54 -17.06 31.61
C THR A 258 -14.06 -15.64 31.35
N GLN A 259 -13.03 -15.22 32.08
CA GLN A 259 -12.31 -13.98 31.83
C GLN A 259 -11.83 -13.99 30.39
N HIS A 260 -12.55 -13.29 29.51
CA HIS A 260 -12.10 -12.98 28.17
C HIS A 260 -10.93 -12.02 28.29
N TYR A 261 -9.71 -12.55 28.26
CA TYR A 261 -8.54 -11.77 27.96
C TYR A 261 -8.73 -11.15 26.58
N SER A 262 -9.07 -9.86 26.55
CA SER A 262 -9.06 -9.03 25.36
C SER A 262 -7.61 -8.86 24.91
N VAL A 263 -7.13 -9.83 24.14
CA VAL A 263 -5.93 -9.65 23.32
C VAL A 263 -6.33 -8.67 22.22
N PRO A 264 -5.72 -7.48 22.12
CA PRO A 264 -5.99 -6.59 21.00
C PRO A 264 -5.69 -7.36 19.72
N VAL A 265 -6.69 -7.48 18.84
CA VAL A 265 -6.48 -8.05 17.52
C VAL A 265 -5.55 -7.10 16.79
N CYS A 266 -4.26 -7.46 16.74
CA CYS A 266 -3.34 -6.89 15.78
C CYS A 266 -3.91 -7.19 14.40
N VAL A 267 -4.61 -6.22 13.81
CA VAL A 267 -4.92 -6.23 12.37
C VAL A 267 -3.61 -6.56 11.66
N PRO A 268 -3.51 -7.68 10.91
CA PRO A 268 -2.27 -8.02 10.25
C PRO A 268 -1.87 -6.85 9.37
N ARG A 269 -0.74 -6.19 9.71
CA ARG A 269 -0.18 -5.13 8.86
C ARG A 269 -0.11 -5.65 7.44
N SER A 270 -0.58 -4.84 6.49
CA SER A 270 -0.54 -5.24 5.08
C SER A 270 0.88 -5.65 4.69
N TRP A 271 1.04 -6.56 3.74
CA TRP A 271 2.38 -7.03 3.36
C TRP A 271 3.27 -5.84 2.96
N LEU A 272 2.67 -4.83 2.29
CA LEU A 272 3.34 -3.61 1.84
C LEU A 272 3.85 -2.75 3.01
N ASP A 273 3.13 -2.72 4.15
CA ASP A 273 3.50 -1.94 5.34
C ASP A 273 4.84 -2.35 5.97
N LYS A 274 5.32 -3.54 5.65
CA LYS A 274 6.60 -4.08 6.11
C LYS A 274 7.80 -3.47 5.36
N PHE A 275 7.56 -2.83 4.21
CA PHE A 275 8.62 -2.36 3.30
C PHE A 275 8.51 -0.86 3.00
N PRO A 276 9.03 0.03 3.89
CA PRO A 276 9.03 1.49 3.69
C PRO A 276 9.59 1.97 2.34
N VAL A 277 10.70 1.36 1.90
CA VAL A 277 11.34 1.69 0.62
C VAL A 277 10.45 1.31 -0.56
N LEU A 278 9.70 0.21 -0.45
CA LEU A 278 8.77 -0.20 -1.50
C LEU A 278 7.56 0.74 -1.54
N ILE A 279 6.99 1.12 -0.39
CA ILE A 279 5.88 2.10 -0.32
C ILE A 279 6.25 3.39 -1.05
N THR A 280 7.39 3.98 -0.70
CA THR A 280 7.85 5.23 -1.30
C THR A 280 8.15 5.08 -2.80
N SER A 281 8.68 3.92 -3.21
CA SER A 281 8.92 3.61 -4.63
C SER A 281 7.62 3.45 -5.41
N VAL A 282 6.61 2.80 -4.83
CA VAL A 282 5.26 2.63 -5.42
C VAL A 282 4.58 3.99 -5.57
N VAL A 283 4.54 4.80 -4.50
CA VAL A 283 3.97 6.17 -4.54
C VAL A 283 4.65 7.01 -5.62
N TYR A 284 5.99 7.04 -5.62
CA TYR A 284 6.75 7.79 -6.62
C TYR A 284 6.50 7.27 -8.04
N THR A 285 6.28 5.96 -8.18
CA THR A 285 6.04 5.32 -9.46
C THR A 285 4.71 5.73 -10.06
N TYR A 286 3.63 5.48 -9.31
CA TYR A 286 2.28 5.71 -9.80
C TYR A 286 1.92 7.20 -9.87
N LEU A 287 2.43 8.05 -8.97
CA LEU A 287 2.26 9.51 -9.12
C LEU A 287 2.74 10.02 -10.47
N ARG A 288 3.86 9.47 -10.96
CA ARG A 288 4.39 9.83 -12.27
C ARG A 288 3.55 9.25 -13.42
N LEU A 289 3.11 8.00 -13.31
CA LEU A 289 2.35 7.31 -14.37
C LEU A 289 0.93 7.89 -14.57
N ILE A 290 0.30 8.39 -13.51
CA ILE A 290 -1.02 9.04 -13.56
C ILE A 290 -1.07 10.19 -14.57
N GLU A 291 0.06 10.89 -14.79
CA GLU A 291 0.16 11.96 -15.79
C GLU A 291 -0.04 11.45 -17.22
N ASP A 292 0.45 10.24 -17.52
CA ASP A 292 0.41 9.65 -18.86
C ASP A 292 -0.95 9.03 -19.18
N HIS A 293 -1.72 8.63 -18.16
CA HIS A 293 -3.03 7.96 -18.30
C HIS A 293 -4.22 8.92 -18.39
N SER A 294 -3.98 10.15 -18.84
CA SER A 294 -5.02 11.20 -18.96
C SER A 294 -6.07 10.93 -20.04
N GLY A 295 -5.80 10.03 -20.99
CA GLY A 295 -6.68 9.72 -22.11
C GLY A 295 -7.97 9.00 -21.70
N PRO A 296 -9.09 9.18 -22.44
CA PRO A 296 -10.39 8.62 -22.06
C PRO A 296 -10.41 7.09 -21.99
N LYS A 297 -9.59 6.42 -22.82
CA LYS A 297 -9.47 4.95 -22.82
C LYS A 297 -8.82 4.38 -21.55
N LEU A 298 -8.05 5.20 -20.83
CA LEU A 298 -7.31 4.80 -19.63
C LEU A 298 -7.90 5.42 -18.36
N ALA A 299 -9.10 6.02 -18.45
CA ALA A 299 -9.72 6.73 -17.34
C ALA A 299 -9.99 5.82 -16.14
N GLU A 300 -10.42 4.57 -16.39
CA GLU A 300 -10.65 3.58 -15.31
C GLU A 300 -9.36 3.22 -14.59
N LEU A 301 -8.29 2.91 -15.34
CA LEU A 301 -6.97 2.64 -14.78
C LEU A 301 -6.46 3.84 -13.97
N ARG A 302 -6.54 5.05 -14.55
CA ARG A 302 -6.14 6.27 -13.85
C ARG A 302 -6.91 6.46 -12.55
N GLN A 303 -8.21 6.17 -12.52
CA GLN A 303 -9.00 6.28 -11.30
C GLN A 303 -8.56 5.26 -10.24
N LYS A 304 -8.26 4.02 -10.64
CA LYS A 304 -7.68 3.01 -9.74
C LYS A 304 -6.36 3.50 -9.15
N GLU A 305 -5.46 4.04 -9.98
CA GLU A 305 -4.16 4.57 -9.57
C GLU A 305 -4.32 5.74 -8.60
N VAL A 306 -5.16 6.72 -8.91
CA VAL A 306 -5.45 7.89 -8.06
C VAL A 306 -5.96 7.46 -6.70
N THR A 307 -6.95 6.57 -6.68
CA THR A 307 -7.58 6.08 -5.44
C THR A 307 -6.54 5.38 -4.56
N PHE A 308 -5.75 4.50 -5.15
CA PHE A 308 -4.70 3.76 -4.45
C PHE A 308 -3.61 4.67 -3.90
N VAL A 309 -3.05 5.55 -4.73
CA VAL A 309 -1.93 6.42 -4.37
C VAL A 309 -2.34 7.44 -3.30
N VAL A 310 -3.53 8.06 -3.42
CA VAL A 310 -4.01 9.02 -2.42
C VAL A 310 -4.22 8.34 -1.07
N ALA A 311 -4.81 7.15 -1.05
CA ALA A 311 -4.99 6.38 0.18
C ALA A 311 -3.63 6.03 0.81
N LEU A 312 -2.67 5.55 0.01
CA LEU A 312 -1.34 5.16 0.48
C LEU A 312 -0.55 6.37 1.03
N ILE A 313 -0.64 7.53 0.38
CA ILE A 313 0.00 8.76 0.86
C ILE A 313 -0.61 9.21 2.19
N ARG A 314 -1.94 9.15 2.35
CA ARG A 314 -2.61 9.58 3.58
C ARG A 314 -2.26 8.69 4.77
N GLU A 315 -2.21 7.38 4.57
CA GLU A 315 -1.90 6.42 5.64
C GLU A 315 -0.41 6.40 6.00
N ARG A 316 0.48 6.57 5.02
CA ARG A 316 1.93 6.45 5.20
C ARG A 316 2.68 7.73 4.81
N PHE A 317 2.11 8.88 5.18
CA PHE A 317 2.68 10.18 4.84
C PHE A 317 4.11 10.36 5.39
N GLY A 318 4.37 9.86 6.60
CA GLY A 318 5.69 9.92 7.23
C GLY A 318 6.79 9.28 6.38
N GLU A 319 6.51 8.14 5.74
CA GLU A 319 7.44 7.49 4.83
C GLU A 319 7.64 8.30 3.55
N CYS A 320 6.55 8.89 3.02
CA CYS A 320 6.59 9.73 1.81
C CYS A 320 7.46 10.98 1.97
N LEU A 321 7.69 11.46 3.20
CA LEU A 321 8.61 12.58 3.46
C LEU A 321 10.05 12.28 3.00
N THR A 322 10.46 11.01 3.00
CA THR A 322 11.81 10.59 2.59
C THR A 322 12.07 10.75 1.09
N ILE A 323 11.02 10.88 0.28
CA ILE A 323 11.13 11.17 -1.15
C ILE A 323 11.73 12.58 -1.35
N GLY A 324 11.40 13.53 -0.47
CA GLY A 324 11.89 14.91 -0.50
C GLY A 324 11.30 15.75 -1.63
N ARG A 325 12.07 16.72 -2.11
CA ARG A 325 11.59 17.81 -2.99
C ARG A 325 10.91 17.36 -4.28
N ASP A 326 11.31 16.23 -4.86
CA ASP A 326 10.68 15.77 -6.11
C ASP A 326 9.26 15.24 -5.92
N PHE A 327 8.90 14.84 -4.69
CA PHE A 327 7.52 14.51 -4.34
C PHE A 327 6.57 15.68 -4.60
N VAL A 328 7.01 16.90 -4.25
CA VAL A 328 6.25 18.14 -4.45
C VAL A 328 5.98 18.37 -5.94
N ARG A 329 6.98 18.14 -6.80
CA ARG A 329 6.80 18.25 -8.25
C ARG A 329 5.77 17.26 -8.77
N LEU A 330 5.89 15.99 -8.40
CA LEU A 330 4.95 14.95 -8.83
C LEU A 330 3.51 15.29 -8.40
N LEU A 331 3.33 15.70 -7.15
CA LEU A 331 2.03 16.16 -6.64
C LEU A 331 1.50 17.40 -7.39
N GLN A 332 2.37 18.31 -7.81
CA GLN A 332 1.97 19.51 -8.54
C GLN A 332 1.46 19.17 -9.94
N ASN A 333 2.08 18.20 -10.61
CA ASN A 333 1.69 17.77 -11.94
C ASN A 333 0.27 17.16 -11.96
N VAL A 334 -0.12 16.45 -10.89
CA VAL A 334 -1.44 15.83 -10.75
C VAL A 334 -2.44 16.68 -9.96
N ALA A 335 -2.10 17.91 -9.58
CA ALA A 335 -2.89 18.74 -8.67
C ALA A 335 -4.31 19.08 -9.16
N ARG A 336 -4.57 19.00 -10.47
CA ARG A 336 -5.89 19.28 -11.06
C ARG A 336 -6.91 18.16 -10.82
N ILE A 337 -6.46 16.99 -10.38
CA ILE A 337 -7.33 15.85 -10.07
C ILE A 337 -8.01 16.12 -8.71
N PRO A 338 -9.34 15.96 -8.56
CA PRO A 338 -10.07 16.34 -7.35
C PRO A 338 -9.53 15.74 -6.04
N GLU A 339 -9.11 14.48 -6.06
CA GLU A 339 -8.56 13.77 -4.92
C GLU A 339 -7.20 14.34 -4.49
N PHE A 340 -6.37 14.73 -5.45
CA PHE A 340 -5.08 15.37 -5.21
C PHE A 340 -5.25 16.84 -4.80
N ASP A 341 -6.26 17.56 -5.31
CA ASP A 341 -6.60 18.91 -4.83
C ASP A 341 -6.99 18.89 -3.34
N LYS A 342 -7.81 17.91 -2.93
CA LYS A 342 -8.12 17.67 -1.51
C LYS A 342 -6.86 17.36 -0.70
N LEU A 343 -5.97 16.52 -1.22
CA LEU A 343 -4.70 16.21 -0.57
C LEU A 343 -3.81 17.47 -0.43
N TRP A 344 -3.74 18.32 -1.46
CA TRP A 344 -3.02 19.59 -1.41
C TRP A 344 -3.58 20.54 -0.36
N LYS A 345 -4.91 20.64 -0.24
CA LYS A 345 -5.55 21.41 0.82
C LYS A 345 -5.15 20.90 2.20
N ASP A 346 -5.10 19.60 2.40
CA ASP A 346 -4.65 19.01 3.67
C ASP A 346 -3.16 19.28 3.94
N ILE A 347 -2.30 19.17 2.92
CA ILE A 347 -0.86 19.46 3.02
C ILE A 347 -0.62 20.93 3.42
N LEU A 348 -1.37 21.87 2.86
CA LEU A 348 -1.17 23.30 3.07
C LEU A 348 -1.88 23.84 4.31
N LEU A 349 -3.11 23.37 4.58
CA LEU A 349 -3.97 23.93 5.65
C LEU A 349 -3.94 23.09 6.92
N LYS A 350 -3.66 21.78 6.83
CA LYS A 350 -3.69 20.83 7.96
C LYS A 350 -2.50 19.86 7.94
N PRO A 351 -1.24 20.32 7.87
CA PRO A 351 -0.08 19.43 7.72
C PRO A 351 0.04 18.39 8.86
N LYS A 352 -0.31 18.79 10.09
CA LYS A 352 -0.25 17.90 11.27
C LYS A 352 -1.26 16.75 11.25
N SER A 353 -2.34 16.84 10.48
CA SER A 353 -3.30 15.73 10.35
C SER A 353 -2.78 14.60 9.48
N LEU A 354 -1.81 14.88 8.59
CA LEU A 354 -1.17 13.87 7.75
C LEU A 354 -0.01 13.19 8.47
N CYS A 355 0.80 13.95 9.21
CA CYS A 355 1.84 13.41 10.06
C CYS A 355 2.17 14.42 11.17
N PRO A 356 2.28 14.00 12.44
CA PRO A 356 2.58 14.93 13.54
C PRO A 356 3.95 15.63 13.37
N ASN A 357 4.89 14.99 12.69
CA ASN A 357 6.24 15.51 12.44
C ASN A 357 6.34 16.38 11.18
N PHE A 358 5.23 16.55 10.43
CA PHE A 358 5.24 17.33 9.21
C PHE A 358 4.95 18.81 9.53
N THR A 359 5.96 19.65 9.26
CA THR A 359 5.91 21.08 9.56
C THR A 359 5.41 21.93 8.39
N GLY A 360 5.42 21.37 7.18
CA GLY A 360 4.90 22.01 5.96
C GLY A 360 5.76 21.72 4.72
N VAL A 361 5.32 22.25 3.57
CA VAL A 361 5.92 21.98 2.26
C VAL A 361 7.41 22.37 2.19
N LEU A 362 7.84 23.39 2.93
CA LEU A 362 9.24 23.83 2.97
C LEU A 362 10.18 22.69 3.42
N GLN A 363 9.76 21.86 4.37
CA GLN A 363 10.52 20.69 4.83
C GLN A 363 10.79 19.70 3.69
N LEU A 364 9.78 19.45 2.84
CA LEU A 364 9.92 18.60 1.66
C LEU A 364 10.89 19.23 0.65
N LEU A 365 10.74 20.53 0.38
CA LEU A 365 11.57 21.26 -0.59
C LEU A 365 13.04 21.31 -0.19
N GLN A 366 13.34 21.37 1.10
CA GLN A 366 14.71 21.34 1.65
C GLN A 366 15.31 19.93 1.63
N THR A 367 14.49 18.88 1.65
CA THR A 367 14.96 17.50 1.66
C THR A 367 15.36 17.07 0.25
N ARG A 368 16.63 16.70 0.05
CA ARG A 368 17.12 16.21 -1.24
C ARG A 368 16.53 14.83 -1.55
N THR A 369 15.97 14.69 -2.75
CA THR A 369 15.53 13.40 -3.29
C THR A 369 16.68 12.45 -3.58
N SER A 370 16.54 11.21 -3.13
CA SER A 370 17.51 10.13 -3.37
C SER A 370 17.62 9.77 -4.86
N ARG A 371 18.84 9.45 -5.30
CA ARG A 371 19.14 9.04 -6.69
C ARG A 371 18.34 7.81 -7.11
N ARG A 372 17.99 6.93 -6.16
CA ARG A 372 17.23 5.70 -6.42
C ARG A 372 15.87 5.98 -7.07
N PHE A 373 15.22 7.08 -6.71
CA PHE A 373 13.94 7.48 -7.31
C PHE A 373 14.10 7.90 -8.78
N PHE A 374 15.18 8.62 -9.12
CA PHE A 374 15.45 8.98 -10.51
C PHE A 374 15.80 7.75 -11.37
N GLN A 375 16.60 6.83 -10.82
CA GLN A 375 16.94 5.57 -11.49
C GLN A 375 15.71 4.68 -11.68
N SER A 376 14.77 4.67 -10.74
CA SER A 376 13.59 3.80 -10.82
C SER A 376 12.60 4.20 -11.91
N ARG A 377 12.67 5.42 -12.45
CA ARG A 377 11.81 5.89 -13.56
C ARG A 377 12.33 5.54 -14.93
N LEU A 378 13.61 5.17 -15.02
CA LEU A 378 14.21 4.77 -16.27
C LEU A 378 14.31 3.25 -16.36
N THR A 379 13.88 2.73 -17.51
CA THR A 379 14.09 1.33 -17.83
C THR A 379 15.59 1.02 -17.84
N PRO A 380 16.00 -0.23 -17.51
CA PRO A 380 17.41 -0.63 -17.53
C PRO A 380 18.09 -0.40 -18.89
N GLU A 381 17.35 -0.43 -20.00
CA GLU A 381 17.90 -0.14 -21.34
C GLU A 381 18.12 1.36 -21.55
N MET A 382 17.19 2.21 -21.13
CA MET A 382 17.34 3.67 -21.19
C MET A 382 18.53 4.13 -20.35
N GLU A 383 18.65 3.63 -19.11
CA GLU A 383 19.79 3.93 -18.22
C GLU A 383 21.12 3.58 -18.90
N ARG A 384 21.26 2.36 -19.44
CA ARG A 384 22.49 1.94 -20.14
C ARG A 384 22.82 2.83 -21.33
N LYS A 385 21.82 3.19 -22.15
CA LYS A 385 22.02 4.07 -23.31
C LYS A 385 22.44 5.48 -22.92
N LEU A 386 21.83 6.06 -21.87
CA LEU A 386 22.19 7.38 -21.37
C LEU A 386 23.59 7.40 -20.76
N VAL A 387 23.92 6.41 -19.91
CA VAL A 387 25.25 6.30 -19.31
C VAL A 387 26.32 6.15 -20.40
N PHE A 388 26.07 5.32 -21.42
CA PHE A 388 26.96 5.21 -22.57
C PHE A 388 27.11 6.56 -23.31
N LEU A 389 26.01 7.26 -23.57
CA LEU A 389 26.02 8.54 -24.26
C LEU A 389 26.81 9.61 -23.49
N THR A 390 26.71 9.66 -22.17
CA THR A 390 27.37 10.69 -21.35
C THR A 390 28.82 10.36 -21.00
N SER A 391 29.19 9.07 -20.97
CA SER A 391 30.48 8.63 -20.44
C SER A 391 31.42 8.06 -21.50
N SER A 392 30.91 7.63 -22.65
CA SER A 392 31.70 6.91 -23.66
C SER A 392 31.66 7.55 -25.05
N VAL A 393 30.71 8.45 -25.31
CA VAL A 393 30.58 9.11 -26.62
C VAL A 393 31.32 10.45 -26.61
N ARG A 394 32.29 10.59 -27.51
CA ARG A 394 33.03 11.84 -27.70
C ARG A 394 32.14 12.92 -28.31
N PHE A 395 32.47 14.17 -28.00
CA PHE A 395 31.84 15.32 -28.63
C PHE A 395 31.97 15.24 -30.17
N GLY A 396 30.95 15.69 -30.89
CA GLY A 396 30.84 15.54 -32.35
C GLY A 396 30.23 14.23 -32.86
N PHE A 397 30.29 13.12 -32.10
CA PHE A 397 29.73 11.82 -32.53
C PHE A 397 28.36 11.48 -31.93
N HIS A 398 27.80 12.34 -31.08
CA HIS A 398 26.57 12.09 -30.34
C HIS A 398 25.28 12.13 -31.18
N LYS A 399 25.29 12.82 -32.34
CA LYS A 399 24.09 13.06 -33.16
C LYS A 399 23.35 11.77 -33.52
N ARG A 400 24.07 10.74 -33.99
CA ARG A 400 23.46 9.46 -34.39
C ARG A 400 22.81 8.74 -33.20
N TYR A 401 23.47 8.76 -32.04
CA TYR A 401 22.95 8.14 -30.82
C TYR A 401 21.72 8.87 -30.29
N GLN A 402 21.72 10.20 -30.34
CA GLN A 402 20.56 11.03 -30.00
C GLN A 402 19.37 10.74 -30.93
N GLU A 403 19.60 10.66 -32.24
CA GLU A 403 18.54 10.31 -33.21
C GLU A 403 17.96 8.91 -32.95
N TRP A 404 18.81 7.92 -32.66
CA TRP A 404 18.34 6.58 -32.28
C TRP A 404 17.50 6.59 -31.01
N PHE A 405 17.97 7.29 -29.97
CA PHE A 405 17.27 7.40 -28.70
C PHE A 405 15.92 8.11 -28.89
N GLN A 406 15.89 9.20 -29.65
CA GLN A 406 14.69 9.98 -29.92
C GLN A 406 13.65 9.18 -30.69
N ARG A 407 14.06 8.49 -31.76
CA ARG A 407 13.15 7.65 -32.56
C ARG A 407 12.54 6.54 -31.72
N GLN A 408 13.30 5.98 -30.79
CA GLN A 408 12.84 4.86 -29.98
C GLN A 408 11.97 5.30 -28.79
N TYR A 409 12.30 6.40 -28.10
CA TYR A 409 11.71 6.73 -26.81
C TYR A 409 11.02 8.09 -26.72
N LEU A 410 11.18 8.99 -27.71
CA LEU A 410 10.68 10.37 -27.65
C LEU A 410 9.90 10.78 -28.90
N ALA A 411 9.43 9.80 -29.69
CA ALA A 411 8.80 10.03 -31.00
C ALA A 411 7.30 10.36 -30.90
N THR A 412 6.61 9.92 -29.85
CA THR A 412 5.17 10.09 -29.68
C THR A 412 4.85 11.32 -28.80
N GLN A 413 3.61 11.82 -28.89
CA GLN A 413 3.13 12.92 -28.04
C GLN A 413 3.15 12.55 -26.55
N GLU A 414 2.85 11.29 -26.24
CA GLU A 414 2.77 10.83 -24.85
C GLU A 414 4.18 10.63 -24.26
N SER A 415 5.14 10.25 -25.10
CA SER A 415 6.55 10.12 -24.69
C SER A 415 7.23 11.45 -24.35
N GLN A 416 6.59 12.58 -24.58
CA GLN A 416 7.15 13.88 -24.24
C GLN A 416 7.28 14.07 -22.72
N SER A 417 6.42 13.43 -21.91
CA SER A 417 6.47 13.47 -20.44
C SER A 417 7.77 12.85 -19.90
N LEU A 418 8.31 11.83 -20.58
CA LEU A 418 9.53 11.12 -20.21
C LEU A 418 10.76 12.04 -20.13
N ARG A 419 10.77 13.17 -20.86
CA ARG A 419 11.90 14.11 -20.84
C ARG A 419 12.21 14.66 -19.46
N CYS A 420 11.19 14.92 -18.65
CA CYS A 420 11.38 15.39 -17.28
C CYS A 420 12.20 14.37 -16.48
N ASP A 421 11.86 13.08 -16.60
CA ASP A 421 12.57 12.01 -15.89
C ASP A 421 14.00 11.83 -16.41
N LEU A 422 14.22 11.94 -17.73
CA LEU A 422 15.55 11.89 -18.33
C LEU A 422 16.46 13.03 -17.83
N ILE A 423 15.95 14.27 -17.81
CA ILE A 423 16.71 15.43 -17.31
C ILE A 423 17.06 15.23 -15.84
N ARG A 424 16.10 14.79 -15.02
CA ARG A 424 16.35 14.55 -13.59
C ARG A 424 17.30 13.39 -13.34
N PHE A 425 17.29 12.36 -14.17
CA PHE A 425 18.30 11.31 -14.12
C PHE A 425 19.69 11.84 -14.44
N ILE A 426 19.85 12.61 -15.52
CA ILE A 426 21.16 13.16 -15.91
C ILE A 426 21.69 14.07 -14.80
N VAL A 427 20.90 15.03 -14.33
CA VAL A 427 21.33 15.98 -13.28
C VAL A 427 21.50 15.31 -11.91
N GLY A 428 20.63 14.36 -11.58
CA GLY A 428 20.56 13.75 -10.26
C GLY A 428 21.52 12.58 -10.06
N VAL A 429 21.79 11.80 -11.11
CA VAL A 429 22.46 10.49 -11.05
C VAL A 429 23.81 10.49 -11.75
N ILE A 430 23.96 11.18 -12.88
CA ILE A 430 25.21 11.17 -13.65
C ILE A 430 26.16 12.22 -13.04
N HIS A 431 27.13 11.74 -12.25
CA HIS A 431 28.19 12.56 -11.68
C HIS A 431 29.51 12.16 -12.34
N PRO A 432 29.90 12.83 -13.44
CA PRO A 432 31.13 12.52 -14.18
C PRO A 432 32.36 12.73 -13.29
N THR A 433 33.39 11.90 -13.47
CA THR A 433 34.67 12.09 -12.77
C THR A 433 35.39 13.34 -13.32
N ASN A 434 36.31 13.91 -12.53
CA ASN A 434 37.12 15.05 -12.98
C ASN A 434 37.91 14.73 -14.26
N GLU A 435 38.39 13.50 -14.41
CA GLU A 435 39.05 13.03 -15.63
C GLU A 435 38.13 13.09 -16.85
N LEU A 436 36.87 12.67 -16.70
CA LEU A 436 35.89 12.72 -17.76
C LEU A 436 35.52 14.17 -18.11
N LEU A 437 35.37 15.04 -17.11
CA LEU A 437 35.11 16.48 -17.30
C LEU A 437 36.24 17.21 -18.03
N CYS A 438 37.48 16.77 -17.82
CA CYS A 438 38.67 17.30 -18.50
C CYS A 438 38.94 16.65 -19.86
N SER A 439 38.07 15.74 -20.32
CA SER A 439 38.21 15.03 -21.59
C SER A 439 37.31 15.59 -22.70
N GLU A 440 37.43 15.08 -23.92
CA GLU A 440 36.54 15.41 -25.05
C GLU A 440 35.11 14.83 -24.92
N HIS A 441 34.77 14.22 -23.77
CA HIS A 441 33.44 13.72 -23.46
C HIS A 441 32.70 14.77 -22.62
N HIS A 442 31.57 15.26 -23.11
CA HIS A 442 30.87 16.37 -22.44
C HIS A 442 29.51 15.91 -21.84
N PRO A 443 29.42 15.75 -20.51
CA PRO A 443 28.24 15.19 -19.85
C PRO A 443 27.00 16.11 -19.86
N THR A 444 27.18 17.43 -20.02
CA THR A 444 26.10 18.45 -20.10
C THR A 444 25.31 18.43 -21.43
N LEU A 445 25.81 17.75 -22.47
CA LEU A 445 25.14 17.63 -23.77
C LEU A 445 23.74 17.01 -23.70
N GLY A 446 23.52 16.10 -22.75
CA GLY A 446 22.24 15.41 -22.62
C GLY A 446 21.11 16.35 -22.21
N CYS A 447 21.37 17.27 -21.28
CA CYS A 447 20.39 18.25 -20.82
C CYS A 447 20.10 19.30 -21.90
N ASP A 448 21.12 19.83 -22.56
CA ASP A 448 20.95 20.83 -23.61
C ASP A 448 20.19 20.27 -24.81
N TRP A 449 20.48 19.04 -25.22
CA TRP A 449 19.75 18.35 -26.29
C TRP A 449 18.27 18.14 -25.93
N LEU A 450 17.98 17.61 -24.74
CA LEU A 450 16.60 17.37 -24.27
C LEU A 450 15.81 18.68 -24.11
N ALA A 451 16.47 19.74 -23.64
CA ALA A 451 15.87 21.07 -23.48
C ALA A 451 15.60 21.77 -24.82
N HIS A 452 16.55 21.71 -25.77
CA HIS A 452 16.42 22.35 -27.08
C HIS A 452 15.27 21.74 -27.91
N HIS A 453 15.04 20.43 -27.79
CA HIS A 453 13.90 19.77 -28.42
C HIS A 453 12.55 20.13 -27.77
N HIS A 454 12.51 20.39 -26.47
CA HIS A 454 11.28 20.84 -25.79
C HIS A 454 10.88 22.26 -26.21
N LEU A 455 11.86 23.18 -26.34
CA LEU A 455 11.60 24.57 -26.72
C LEU A 455 11.13 24.73 -28.17
N HIS A 456 11.60 23.90 -29.10
CA HIS A 456 11.13 23.91 -30.49
C HIS A 456 9.68 23.44 -30.64
N LEU A 457 9.24 22.46 -29.84
CA LEU A 457 7.85 21.96 -29.88
C LEU A 457 6.87 22.95 -29.23
N LYS A 458 7.23 23.61 -28.11
CA LYS A 458 6.39 24.65 -27.49
C LYS A 458 6.28 25.94 -28.32
N ARG A 459 7.25 26.24 -29.19
CA ARG A 459 7.13 27.37 -30.14
C ARG A 459 6.04 27.16 -31.19
N GLY A 460 5.58 25.94 -31.42
CA GLY A 460 4.45 25.62 -32.31
C GLY A 460 3.07 25.65 -31.64
N GLY A 461 2.99 25.85 -30.33
CA GLY A 461 1.72 25.80 -29.59
C GLY A 461 1.78 26.58 -28.29
N LEU A 462 1.33 27.84 -28.35
CA LEU A 462 0.92 28.69 -27.23
C LEU A 462 1.89 28.89 -26.05
N GLN A 463 2.36 30.13 -25.95
CA GLN A 463 2.89 30.75 -24.73
C GLN A 463 2.01 30.45 -23.50
N ARG A 464 2.62 29.87 -22.46
CA ARG A 464 2.57 30.25 -21.03
C ARG A 464 3.00 29.04 -20.20
N GLN A 465 3.78 29.29 -19.14
CA GLN A 465 4.33 28.32 -18.17
C GLN A 465 5.64 27.62 -18.57
N ALA A 466 6.69 28.42 -18.76
CA ALA A 466 8.05 27.97 -18.53
C ALA A 466 8.78 29.11 -17.79
N GLY A 467 8.77 29.01 -16.47
CA GLY A 467 9.33 30.04 -15.60
C GLY A 467 9.08 29.65 -14.15
N LEU A 468 9.71 28.56 -13.73
CA LEU A 468 10.12 28.24 -12.36
C LEU A 468 10.65 26.80 -12.36
N VAL A 469 11.77 26.59 -11.67
CA VAL A 469 12.50 25.32 -11.52
C VAL A 469 13.50 25.00 -12.64
N LEU A 470 14.46 25.91 -12.85
CA LEU A 470 15.87 25.51 -12.86
C LEU A 470 16.43 25.74 -11.46
#